data_AF-A0A2A4P4L7-F1
#
_entry.id   AF-A0A2A4P4L7-F1
#
_cell.length_a   1.000
_cell.length_b   1.000
_cell.length_c   1.000
_cell.angle_alpha   90.00
_cell.angle_beta   90.00
_cell.angle_gamma   90.00
#
_symmetry.space_group_name_H-M   'P 1'
#
loop_
_entity.id
_entity.type
_entity.pdbx_description
1 polymer ?
#
loop_
_entity_poly.entity_id
_entity_poly.type
_entity_poly.pdbx_seq_one_letter_code
_entity_poly.pdbx_strand_id
1 'polypeptide(L)'
;MRGVKFECRKRELFYVISNGITKNSWKDTYTPQNMEVIKTIRKYGGADSATILFALDSIPDSRDRASLLQLVWSMVIFEAPISIEFESAREKSSQGIWRNNKPAEWYVPEISQIFDIVSINNNKI
;
A
#
# COMPACT_ATOMS: atom_id res chain seq x y z
N MET A 1 1.52 -9.09 -6.92
CA MET A 1 0.56 -7.99 -7.19
C MET A 1 0.86 -6.89 -6.20
N ARG A 2 0.90 -5.62 -6.63
CA ARG A 2 1.20 -4.47 -5.75
C ARG A 2 -0.06 -3.66 -5.53
N GLY A 3 -0.42 -3.40 -4.28
CA GLY A 3 -1.69 -2.76 -3.97
C GLY A 3 -1.99 -2.69 -2.48
N VAL A 4 -3.27 -2.48 -2.17
CA VAL A 4 -3.77 -2.48 -0.80
C VAL A 4 -4.88 -3.50 -0.67
N LYS A 5 -4.72 -4.39 0.30
CA LYS A 5 -5.69 -5.38 0.70
C LYS A 5 -6.48 -4.83 1.88
N PHE A 6 -7.78 -4.71 1.74
CA PHE A 6 -8.69 -4.26 2.80
C PHE A 6 -9.54 -5.44 3.27
N GLU A 7 -9.60 -5.66 4.57
CA GLU A 7 -10.55 -6.61 5.17
C GLU A 7 -11.79 -5.84 5.61
N CYS A 8 -12.96 -6.19 5.06
CA CYS A 8 -14.24 -5.59 5.39
C CYS A 8 -15.26 -6.68 5.72
N ARG A 9 -15.69 -6.80 6.98
CA ARG A 9 -16.72 -7.76 7.41
C ARG A 9 -16.45 -9.19 6.93
N LYS A 10 -15.20 -9.65 7.06
CA LYS A 10 -14.71 -10.96 6.58
C LYS A 10 -14.68 -11.12 5.06
N ARG A 11 -14.61 -10.02 4.31
CA ARG A 11 -14.38 -10.01 2.86
C ARG A 11 -13.11 -9.26 2.55
N GLU A 12 -12.30 -9.85 1.70
CA GLU A 12 -11.11 -9.22 1.17
C GLU A 12 -11.46 -8.38 -0.06
N LEU A 13 -11.06 -7.11 -0.06
CA LEU A 13 -11.19 -6.19 -1.19
C LEU A 13 -9.80 -5.66 -1.57
N PHE A 14 -9.48 -5.69 -2.86
CA PHE A 14 -8.13 -5.38 -3.32
C PHE A 14 -8.09 -4.13 -4.19
N TYR A 15 -7.39 -3.10 -3.73
CA TYR A 15 -7.09 -1.89 -4.49
C TYR A 15 -5.75 -2.06 -5.20
N VAL A 16 -5.77 -2.18 -6.53
CA VAL A 16 -4.58 -2.47 -7.33
C VAL A 16 -3.82 -1.19 -7.67
N ILE A 17 -2.55 -1.10 -7.27
CA ILE A 17 -1.66 0.00 -7.66
C ILE A 17 -0.93 -0.33 -8.94
N SER A 18 -0.40 -1.56 -9.04
CA SER A 18 0.19 -2.04 -10.28
C SER A 18 0.15 -3.56 -10.39
N ASN A 19 -0.08 -4.03 -11.61
CA ASN A 19 0.08 -5.43 -12.01
C ASN A 19 1.51 -5.75 -12.50
N GLY A 20 2.45 -4.78 -12.48
CA GLY A 20 3.82 -4.91 -13.00
C GLY A 20 4.73 -3.74 -12.59
N ILE A 21 5.81 -3.48 -13.34
CA ILE A 21 6.57 -2.21 -13.18
C ILE A 21 5.86 -1.17 -14.00
N THR A 22 5.40 -0.12 -13.35
CA THR A 22 4.82 0.98 -14.09
C THR A 22 5.34 2.28 -13.52
N LYS A 23 5.95 3.08 -14.40
CA LYS A 23 6.04 4.54 -14.27
C LYS A 23 4.64 5.19 -14.36
N ASN A 24 3.60 4.49 -13.94
CA ASN A 24 2.24 5.02 -13.99
C ASN A 24 2.14 6.08 -12.91
N SER A 25 1.57 7.22 -13.29
CA SER A 25 1.32 8.28 -12.34
C SER A 25 0.26 7.80 -11.35
N TRP A 26 0.28 8.29 -10.12
CA TRP A 26 -0.78 8.04 -9.13
C TRP A 26 -2.21 8.24 -9.67
N LYS A 27 -2.39 9.10 -10.69
CA LYS A 27 -3.69 9.33 -11.34
C LYS A 27 -4.24 8.09 -12.05
N ASP A 28 -3.37 7.18 -12.48
CA ASP A 28 -3.74 5.98 -13.22
C ASP A 28 -4.26 4.86 -12.29
N THR A 29 -4.17 5.03 -10.97
CA THR A 29 -4.69 4.05 -10.00
C THR A 29 -6.19 4.17 -9.78
N TYR A 30 -6.86 5.22 -10.28
CA TYR A 30 -8.31 5.39 -10.20
C TYR A 30 -9.06 4.60 -11.29
N THR A 31 -8.78 3.31 -11.38
CA THR A 31 -9.49 2.41 -12.29
C THR A 31 -10.94 2.20 -11.83
N PRO A 32 -11.88 1.86 -12.73
CA PRO A 32 -13.26 1.54 -12.35
C PRO A 32 -13.34 0.46 -11.25
N GLN A 33 -12.47 -0.55 -11.30
CA GLN A 33 -12.40 -1.62 -10.31
C GLN A 33 -12.01 -1.09 -8.92
N ASN A 34 -10.98 -0.24 -8.87
CA ASN A 34 -10.54 0.39 -7.62
C ASN A 34 -11.59 1.34 -7.05
N MET A 35 -12.34 2.02 -7.91
CA MET A 35 -13.47 2.85 -7.49
C MET A 35 -14.61 2.02 -6.89
N GLU A 36 -14.90 0.84 -7.43
CA GLU A 36 -15.87 -0.10 -6.83
C GLU A 36 -15.41 -0.61 -5.46
N VAL A 37 -14.11 -0.84 -5.27
CA VAL A 37 -13.54 -1.18 -3.96
C VAL A 37 -13.77 -0.03 -2.97
N ILE A 38 -13.43 1.21 -3.33
CA ILE A 38 -13.66 2.39 -2.47
C ILE A 38 -15.14 2.52 -2.11
N LYS A 39 -16.05 2.40 -3.08
CA LYS A 39 -17.50 2.47 -2.83
C LYS A 39 -17.96 1.38 -1.87
N THR A 40 -17.45 0.16 -2.04
CA THR A 40 -17.82 -0.99 -1.21
C THR A 40 -17.36 -0.80 0.23
N ILE A 41 -16.11 -0.37 0.44
CA ILE A 41 -15.56 -0.07 1.78
C ILE A 41 -16.39 1.02 2.46
N ARG A 42 -16.67 2.12 1.76
CA ARG A 42 -17.49 3.22 2.28
C ARG A 42 -18.90 2.77 2.65
N LYS A 43 -19.51 1.89 1.85
CA LYS A 43 -20.83 1.29 2.14
C LYS A 43 -20.81 0.46 3.43
N TYR A 44 -19.67 -0.16 3.78
CA TYR A 44 -19.52 -0.90 5.02
C TYR A 44 -19.20 -0.04 6.25
N GLY A 45 -18.88 1.25 6.05
CA GLY A 45 -18.48 2.18 7.10
C GLY A 45 -16.97 2.23 7.35
N GLY A 46 -16.17 1.56 6.51
CA GLY A 46 -14.72 1.43 6.67
C GLY A 46 -14.27 -0.03 6.65
N ALA A 47 -12.97 -0.23 6.50
CA ALA A 47 -12.30 -1.52 6.59
C ALA A 47 -11.81 -1.80 8.02
N ASP A 48 -11.91 -3.06 8.44
CA ASP A 48 -11.50 -3.55 9.75
C ASP A 48 -9.97 -3.63 9.86
N SER A 49 -9.26 -3.76 8.73
CA SER A 49 -7.80 -3.67 8.64
C SER A 49 -7.36 -3.40 7.19
N ALA A 50 -6.11 -2.98 7.02
CA ALA A 50 -5.50 -2.84 5.70
C ALA A 50 -4.06 -3.40 5.67
N THR A 51 -3.67 -3.95 4.51
CA THR A 51 -2.29 -4.35 4.23
C THR A 51 -1.82 -3.69 2.93
N ILE A 52 -0.81 -2.82 3.02
CA ILE A 52 -0.16 -2.20 1.88
C ILE A 52 0.93 -3.16 1.39
N LEU A 53 0.66 -3.85 0.28
CA LEU A 53 1.51 -4.92 -0.26
C LEU A 53 2.42 -4.37 -1.35
N PHE A 54 3.71 -4.17 -1.03
CA PHE A 54 4.78 -3.79 -1.96
C PHE A 54 4.52 -2.48 -2.73
N ALA A 55 3.49 -1.73 -2.34
CA ALA A 55 3.00 -0.59 -3.12
C ALA A 55 3.92 0.62 -2.97
N LEU A 56 4.50 0.84 -1.79
CA LEU A 56 5.45 1.94 -1.58
C LEU A 56 6.73 1.73 -2.41
N ASP A 57 7.17 0.48 -2.57
CA ASP A 57 8.30 0.11 -3.44
C ASP A 57 7.98 0.24 -4.94
N SER A 58 6.71 0.50 -5.28
CA SER A 58 6.23 0.65 -6.66
C SER A 58 5.96 2.11 -7.06
N ILE A 59 6.03 3.04 -6.10
CA ILE A 59 5.71 4.46 -6.29
C ILE A 59 6.99 5.29 -6.03
N PRO A 60 7.63 5.82 -7.09
CA PRO A 60 8.88 6.57 -6.95
C PRO A 60 8.73 7.91 -6.21
N ASP A 61 7.66 8.67 -6.48
CA ASP A 61 7.45 10.00 -5.91
C ASP A 61 6.88 9.91 -4.48
N SER A 62 7.48 10.64 -3.53
CA SER A 62 7.04 10.66 -2.14
C SER A 62 5.65 11.26 -1.94
N ARG A 63 5.24 12.20 -2.80
CA ARG A 63 3.90 12.81 -2.73
C ARG A 63 2.81 11.82 -3.11
N ASP A 64 3.10 10.97 -4.10
CA ASP A 64 2.18 9.92 -4.53
C ASP A 64 2.08 8.82 -3.46
N ARG A 65 3.19 8.47 -2.80
CA ARG A 65 3.15 7.55 -1.66
C ARG A 65 2.38 8.12 -0.47
N ALA A 66 2.58 9.40 -0.13
CA ALA A 66 1.79 10.08 0.90
C ALA A 66 0.29 10.06 0.56
N SER A 67 -0.07 10.24 -0.71
CA SER A 67 -1.46 10.14 -1.19
C SER A 67 -2.04 8.74 -1.00
N LEU A 68 -1.24 7.68 -1.23
CA LEU A 68 -1.63 6.31 -0.92
C LEU A 68 -1.88 6.11 0.58
N LEU A 69 -0.94 6.52 1.41
CA LEU A 69 -1.04 6.36 2.86
C LEU A 69 -2.28 7.09 3.40
N GLN A 70 -2.54 8.32 2.92
CA GLN A 70 -3.76 9.08 3.27
C GLN A 70 -5.05 8.39 2.78
N LEU A 71 -5.04 7.81 1.57
CA LEU A 71 -6.18 7.05 1.07
C LEU A 71 -6.46 5.87 2.00
N VAL A 72 -5.45 5.07 2.34
CA VAL A 72 -5.59 3.92 3.25
C VAL A 72 -6.13 4.35 4.60
N TRP A 73 -5.56 5.41 5.18
CA TRP A 73 -6.02 5.97 6.45
C TRP A 73 -7.51 6.34 6.42
N SER A 74 -7.96 6.98 5.34
CA SER A 74 -9.38 7.38 5.20
C SER A 74 -10.35 6.22 4.98
N MET A 75 -9.84 5.03 4.61
CA MET A 75 -10.65 3.87 4.26
C MET A 75 -10.81 2.85 5.40
N VAL A 76 -9.99 2.94 6.45
CA VAL A 76 -10.07 2.04 7.61
C VAL A 76 -10.89 2.67 8.75
N ILE A 77 -11.45 1.84 9.62
CA ILE A 77 -12.12 2.32 10.84
C ILE A 77 -11.10 2.85 11.86
N PHE A 78 -11.58 3.60 12.85
CA PHE A 78 -10.73 4.10 13.93
C PHE A 78 -9.96 2.95 14.62
N GLU A 79 -8.67 3.16 14.88
CA GLU A 79 -7.74 2.18 15.48
C GLU A 79 -7.57 0.86 14.71
N ALA A 80 -8.06 0.76 13.46
CA ALA A 80 -7.84 -0.41 12.64
C ALA A 80 -6.33 -0.63 12.37
N PRO A 81 -5.84 -1.88 12.45
CA PRO A 81 -4.45 -2.17 12.14
C PRO A 81 -4.17 -1.98 10.64
N ILE A 82 -3.07 -1.27 10.35
CA ILE A 82 -2.51 -1.11 9.02
C ILE A 82 -1.14 -1.77 9.00
N SER A 83 -0.96 -2.76 8.13
CA SER A 83 0.33 -3.43 7.90
C SER A 83 0.94 -2.95 6.59
N ILE A 84 2.26 -2.81 6.54
CA ILE A 84 2.98 -2.41 5.33
C ILE A 84 4.06 -3.45 5.05
N GLU A 85 4.00 -4.06 3.86
CA GLU A 85 4.95 -5.07 3.41
C GLU A 85 5.84 -4.51 2.28
N PHE A 86 7.14 -4.76 2.40
CA PHE A 86 8.17 -4.31 1.46
C PHE A 86 8.80 -5.48 0.73
N GLU A 87 9.28 -5.25 -0.49
CA GLU A 87 9.96 -6.27 -1.27
C GLU A 87 11.29 -6.68 -0.63
N SER A 88 11.65 -7.95 -0.77
CA SER A 88 12.94 -8.43 -0.27
C SER A 88 14.09 -7.86 -1.13
N ALA A 89 15.12 -7.34 -0.46
CA ALA A 89 16.28 -6.75 -1.14
C ALA A 89 17.15 -7.77 -1.92
N ARG A 90 16.91 -9.08 -1.74
CA ARG A 90 17.78 -10.16 -2.24
C ARG A 90 17.38 -10.75 -3.58
N GLU A 91 16.15 -10.55 -4.04
CA GLU A 91 15.73 -11.11 -5.32
C GLU A 91 16.23 -10.25 -6.49
N LYS A 92 17.43 -10.59 -6.99
CA LYS A 92 17.87 -10.15 -8.32
C LYS A 92 16.92 -10.74 -9.37
N SER A 93 15.92 -9.99 -9.83
CA SER A 93 15.21 -10.36 -11.06
C SER A 93 16.03 -9.92 -12.27
N SER A 94 16.34 -10.87 -13.15
CA SER A 94 17.08 -10.72 -14.41
C SER A 94 16.32 -9.99 -15.53
N GLN A 95 15.19 -9.38 -15.22
CA GLN A 95 14.39 -8.57 -16.15
C GLN A 95 14.45 -7.12 -15.67
N GLY A 96 14.46 -6.13 -16.59
CA GLY A 96 14.65 -4.69 -16.32
C GLY A 96 13.54 -4.03 -15.48
N ILE A 97 13.28 -4.59 -14.30
CA ILE A 97 12.24 -4.26 -13.34
C ILE A 97 12.79 -3.16 -12.42
N TRP A 98 12.14 -2.00 -12.37
CA TRP A 98 12.40 -1.02 -11.31
C TRP A 98 12.04 -1.67 -9.97
N ARG A 99 13.06 -1.88 -9.13
CA ARG A 99 12.91 -2.29 -7.74
C ARG A 99 13.47 -1.17 -6.88
N ASN A 100 12.61 -0.58 -6.03
CA ASN A 100 13.12 0.29 -5.00
C ASN A 100 13.73 -0.59 -3.90
N ASN A 101 15.04 -0.79 -3.91
CA ASN A 101 15.74 -1.62 -2.92
C ASN A 101 15.91 -0.91 -1.57
N LYS A 102 14.98 -0.02 -1.22
CA LYS A 102 15.06 0.75 0.01
C LYS A 102 14.60 -0.14 1.16
N PRO A 103 15.33 -0.14 2.29
CA PRO A 103 14.90 -0.87 3.46
C PRO A 103 13.66 -0.19 4.06
N ALA A 104 12.84 -0.92 4.83
CA ALA A 104 11.61 -0.40 5.43
C ALA A 104 11.84 0.91 6.21
N GLU A 105 12.98 1.02 6.89
CA GLU A 105 13.42 2.18 7.67
C GLU A 105 13.54 3.46 6.84
N TRP A 106 13.78 3.35 5.54
CA TRP A 106 13.83 4.51 4.65
C TRP A 106 12.47 5.21 4.52
N TYR A 107 11.38 4.45 4.62
CA TYR A 107 10.01 4.97 4.53
C TYR A 107 9.47 5.47 5.87
N VAL A 108 10.11 5.14 7.00
CA VAL A 108 9.63 5.48 8.34
C VAL A 108 9.33 6.98 8.53
N PRO A 109 10.19 7.93 8.08
CA PRO A 109 9.89 9.35 8.23
C PRO A 109 8.63 9.81 7.49
N GLU A 110 8.28 9.15 6.39
CA GLU A 110 7.08 9.42 5.59
C GLU A 110 5.85 8.77 6.23
N ILE A 111 5.96 7.51 6.64
CA ILE A 111 4.90 6.75 7.30
C ILE A 111 4.48 7.45 8.60
N SER A 112 5.46 7.91 9.38
CA SER A 112 5.24 8.58 10.67
C SER A 112 4.55 9.94 10.57
N GLN A 113 4.45 10.53 9.37
CA GLN A 113 3.67 11.75 9.17
C GLN A 113 2.17 11.50 9.12
N ILE A 114 1.76 10.25 8.92
CA ILE A 114 0.35 9.87 8.69
C ILE A 114 -0.12 8.86 9.73
N PHE A 115 0.77 7.96 10.17
CA PHE A 115 0.45 6.88 11.09
C PHE A 115 1.35 6.88 12.32
N ASP A 116 0.78 6.49 13.46
CA ASP A 116 1.56 6.10 14.63
C ASP A 116 2.12 4.68 14.43
N ILE A 117 3.45 4.56 14.39
CA ILE A 117 4.11 3.28 14.13
C ILE A 117 4.22 2.49 15.44
N VAL A 118 3.46 1.40 15.54
CA VAL A 118 3.45 0.52 16.72
C VAL A 118 4.60 -0.50 16.70
N SER A 119 4.98 -1.00 15.53
CA SER A 119 6.07 -1.98 15.39
C SER A 119 6.70 -1.96 14.00
N ILE A 120 8.00 -2.25 13.92
CA ILE A 120 8.71 -2.47 12.66
C ILE A 120 9.36 -3.86 12.74
N ASN A 121 8.88 -4.78 11.91
CA ASN A 121 9.44 -6.12 11.82
C ASN A 121 10.29 -6.23 10.55
N ASN A 122 11.61 -6.17 10.71
CA ASN A 122 12.55 -6.49 9.64
C ASN A 122 12.77 -8.00 9.57
N ASN A 123 11.80 -8.75 9.05
CA ASN A 123 12.03 -10.14 8.69
C ASN A 123 12.85 -10.23 7.40
N LYS A 124 14.12 -9.82 7.47
CA LYS A 124 15.14 -10.06 6.44
C LYS A 124 15.87 -11.35 6.84
N ILE A 125 15.37 -12.51 6.40
CA ILE A 125 16.16 -13.75 6.42
C ILE A 125 17.05 -13.77 5.17
#